data_AF-R4XAX5-F1
#
_entry.id   AF-R4XAX5-F1
#
_cell.length_a   1.000
_cell.length_b   1.000
_cell.length_c   1.000
_cell.angle_alpha   90.00
_cell.angle_beta   90.00
_cell.angle_gamma   90.00
#
_symmetry.space_group_name_H-M   'P 1'
#
loop_
_entity.id
_entity.type
_entity.pdbx_description
1 polymer ?
#
loop_
_entity_poly.entity_id
_entity_poly.type
_entity_poly.pdbx_seq_one_letter_code
_entity_poly.pdbx_strand_id
1 'polypeptide(L)'
;MVPLLELSQNVRKTTGEVPPASVGSTVTVVGKKLYVVAGRLVTSRILTSSIYALDLETFVWRHIEVTIPTRPAPRYFHSANVHGSSIVIFGGMSTNPEGDGFCVLNDVAIFDTTTEQWTLGPEADLDPPLRPRYAHLSSVSAGKLVVLGGQDKQNEYLEDAAIFNLTQVRWEGVYALGKQCGAYRSLSVTSTLQTREPYPVDAAAELERVEEADMTTSVSPVSSRSSWNGNSRPGMTLDTSSSRRPSQVSQHSSTSQKTTTTPHRPNLKKKGEAQGIEQAERAMLTGAAHPIYLYSNFNFVDVERYLHIIPPPTDGFQLQDHSQALSGEVLPPGLRFPSGNMVGDHLIISGTYLTNTSQDFAVWALNLKTNTWQRIEVCDRFSVGSWNKGIYCDALERFIILGHRDRSLVEDYNHRQANFDHVTVLDLEPFGIYEPTGPTISPLAQQLGFFSLADAALCDMELVTADQTTIDVSSEVMGRRWPGYLDQMRASDPRRPSVASTAGGNRTSTMSRSSVTLARADERLRSLYVPYPHAVVAALVRFLYTDALPPALPDRPACALLLLLHHLDRTRSAPVLQRCAKVLRQRLARDLTPDTAPLVHETALVSGSVGLQVHAARVMAQSPAAATPVGPR
;
A
#
# COMPACT_ATOMS: atom_id res chain seq x y z
N MET A 1 19.18 3.29 22.63
CA MET A 1 17.99 3.26 21.74
C MET A 1 17.42 4.65 21.50
N VAL A 2 17.00 5.40 22.53
CA VAL A 2 16.34 6.72 22.40
C VAL A 2 16.96 7.66 21.34
N PRO A 3 18.31 7.86 21.25
CA PRO A 3 18.89 8.77 20.26
C PRO A 3 18.67 8.39 18.80
N LEU A 4 18.39 7.12 18.49
CA LEU A 4 18.14 6.65 17.12
C LEU A 4 16.69 6.83 16.69
N LEU A 5 15.73 6.80 17.64
CA LEU A 5 14.32 7.13 17.38
C LEU A 5 14.14 8.64 17.16
N GLU A 6 14.94 9.48 17.83
CA GLU A 6 14.94 10.93 17.57
C GLU A 6 15.40 11.29 16.14
N LEU A 7 16.21 10.45 15.48
CA LEU A 7 16.64 10.68 14.10
C LEU A 7 15.48 10.54 13.08
N SER A 8 14.48 9.70 13.36
CA SER A 8 13.30 9.56 12.49
C SER A 8 12.17 10.54 12.84
N GLN A 9 12.04 10.96 14.10
CA GLN A 9 10.90 11.75 14.62
C GLN A 9 11.18 13.26 14.68
N ASN A 10 11.19 13.91 13.50
CA ASN A 10 11.40 15.36 13.39
C ASN A 10 10.08 16.15 13.39
N VAL A 11 9.87 16.99 14.42
CA VAL A 11 8.80 17.98 14.50
C VAL A 11 9.06 19.10 13.48
N ARG A 12 8.09 19.37 12.62
CA ARG A 12 8.13 20.44 11.60
C ARG A 12 7.00 21.44 11.85
N LYS A 13 7.32 22.72 11.76
CA LYS A 13 6.28 23.77 11.67
C LYS A 13 5.80 23.84 10.22
N THR A 14 4.49 23.79 10.02
CA THR A 14 3.84 23.96 8.72
C THR A 14 3.78 25.43 8.32
N THR A 15 3.57 25.69 7.03
CA THR A 15 3.56 27.05 6.47
C THR A 15 2.40 27.21 5.47
N GLY A 16 2.25 28.40 4.86
CA GLY A 16 1.13 28.71 3.98
C GLY A 16 -0.14 29.07 4.75
N GLU A 17 -1.30 28.69 4.23
CA GLU A 17 -2.62 29.01 4.79
C GLU A 17 -3.00 28.02 5.89
N VAL A 18 -2.25 28.04 7.00
CA VAL A 18 -2.44 27.13 8.15
C VAL A 18 -3.90 27.22 8.64
N PRO A 19 -4.63 26.09 8.77
CA PRO A 19 -6.00 26.11 9.23
C PRO A 19 -6.09 26.68 10.66
N PRO A 20 -7.06 27.58 10.93
CA PRO A 20 -7.29 28.08 12.29
C PRO A 20 -7.71 26.94 13.23
N ALA A 21 -7.31 27.04 14.50
CA ALA A 21 -7.66 26.04 15.52
C ALA A 21 -9.19 25.83 15.62
N SER A 22 -9.62 24.58 15.63
CA SER A 22 -11.02 24.18 15.49
C SER A 22 -11.42 23.02 16.39
N VAL A 23 -12.72 22.93 16.68
CA VAL A 23 -13.37 21.82 17.39
C VAL A 23 -14.17 20.99 16.40
N GLY A 24 -14.03 19.66 16.44
CA GLY A 24 -14.86 18.74 15.67
C GLY A 24 -14.72 18.83 14.14
N SER A 25 -13.62 19.39 13.64
CA SER A 25 -13.13 19.26 12.27
C SER A 25 -12.63 17.84 12.00
N THR A 26 -12.80 17.34 10.79
CA THR A 26 -12.27 16.02 10.41
C THR A 26 -10.92 16.14 9.70
N VAL A 27 -10.14 15.04 9.71
CA VAL A 27 -8.85 14.94 9.03
C VAL A 27 -8.75 13.61 8.29
N THR A 28 -8.42 13.67 7.00
CA THR A 28 -8.25 12.52 6.08
C THR A 28 -7.00 12.70 5.22
N VAL A 29 -6.52 11.65 4.55
CA VAL A 29 -5.38 11.70 3.63
C VAL A 29 -5.78 11.10 2.29
N VAL A 30 -5.55 11.82 1.19
CA VAL A 30 -5.79 11.33 -0.18
C VAL A 30 -4.51 11.51 -0.98
N GLY A 31 -3.89 10.38 -1.36
CA GLY A 31 -2.55 10.37 -1.94
C GLY A 31 -1.53 11.02 -0.98
N LYS A 32 -0.76 11.98 -1.48
CA LYS A 32 0.26 12.71 -0.70
C LYS A 32 -0.26 13.99 -0.01
N LYS A 33 -1.57 14.21 0.03
CA LYS A 33 -2.18 15.40 0.63
C LYS A 33 -3.06 15.01 1.82
N LEU A 34 -2.93 15.76 2.91
CA LEU A 34 -3.79 15.67 4.08
C LEU A 34 -4.82 16.78 4.02
N TYR A 35 -6.09 16.46 4.30
CA TYR A 35 -7.22 17.39 4.21
C TYR A 35 -7.85 17.59 5.59
N VAL A 36 -8.07 18.86 5.95
CA VAL A 36 -8.88 19.27 7.11
C VAL A 36 -10.20 19.81 6.58
N VAL A 37 -11.32 19.24 7.05
CA VAL A 37 -12.67 19.59 6.56
C VAL A 37 -13.54 20.12 7.69
N ALA A 38 -14.13 21.30 7.45
CA ALA A 38 -15.13 21.96 8.29
C ALA A 38 -14.69 22.11 9.77
N GLY A 39 -15.64 22.15 10.70
CA GLY A 39 -15.43 22.29 12.14
C GLY A 39 -15.99 23.59 12.72
N ARG A 40 -15.75 23.80 14.02
CA ARG A 40 -16.11 25.04 14.74
C ARG A 40 -14.85 25.79 15.14
N LEU A 41 -14.68 27.03 14.67
CA LEU A 41 -13.51 27.84 14.98
C LEU A 41 -13.42 28.13 16.49
N VAL A 42 -12.25 27.95 17.11
CA VAL A 42 -12.09 28.17 18.56
C VAL A 42 -12.28 29.63 18.93
N THR A 43 -11.69 30.55 18.15
CA THR A 43 -11.66 31.99 18.43
C THR A 43 -13.03 32.65 18.27
N SER A 44 -13.68 32.49 17.11
CA SER A 44 -14.96 33.12 16.80
C SER A 44 -16.18 32.27 17.17
N ARG A 45 -15.99 30.99 17.51
CA ARG A 45 -17.07 30.01 17.78
C ARG A 45 -18.03 29.76 16.60
N ILE A 46 -17.70 30.25 15.40
CA ILE A 46 -18.47 30.08 14.16
C ILE A 46 -18.22 28.68 13.56
N LEU A 47 -19.26 28.06 12.99
CA LEU A 47 -19.12 26.84 12.19
C LEU A 47 -18.60 27.19 10.79
N THR A 48 -17.69 26.38 10.25
CA THR A 48 -17.16 26.53 8.89
C THR A 48 -17.42 25.27 8.06
N SER A 49 -17.44 25.46 6.74
CA SER A 49 -17.37 24.41 5.71
C SER A 49 -16.09 24.51 4.86
N SER A 50 -15.10 25.28 5.32
CA SER A 50 -13.78 25.38 4.67
C SER A 50 -13.10 24.02 4.56
N ILE A 51 -12.32 23.85 3.51
CA ILE A 51 -11.38 22.74 3.35
C ILE A 51 -9.97 23.33 3.24
N TYR A 52 -9.02 22.70 3.89
CA TYR A 52 -7.60 23.01 3.76
C TYR A 52 -6.84 21.75 3.37
N ALA A 53 -5.87 21.87 2.46
CA ALA A 53 -4.99 20.79 2.06
C ALA A 53 -3.55 21.09 2.45
N LEU A 54 -2.93 20.18 3.19
CA LEU A 54 -1.50 20.13 3.47
C LEU A 54 -0.82 19.20 2.46
N ASP A 55 0.14 19.73 1.74
CA ASP A 55 1.08 18.90 0.98
C ASP A 55 2.09 18.24 1.94
N LEU A 56 2.13 16.91 2.00
CA LEU A 56 2.93 16.17 2.99
C LEU A 56 4.41 16.00 2.60
N GLU A 57 4.83 16.46 1.41
CA GLU A 57 6.24 16.49 1.01
C GLU A 57 6.88 17.83 1.39
N THR A 58 6.15 18.93 1.21
CA THR A 58 6.60 20.31 1.44
C THR A 58 6.16 20.92 2.77
N PHE A 59 5.12 20.37 3.42
CA PHE A 59 4.50 20.88 4.64
C PHE A 59 3.89 22.29 4.51
N VAL A 60 3.38 22.60 3.31
CA VAL A 60 2.67 23.84 2.98
C VAL A 60 1.16 23.58 2.91
N TRP A 61 0.38 24.40 3.62
CA TRP A 61 -1.08 24.44 3.57
C TRP A 61 -1.58 25.38 2.47
N ARG A 62 -2.69 24.99 1.84
CA ARG A 62 -3.52 25.84 0.98
C ARG A 62 -4.99 25.71 1.40
N HIS A 63 -5.70 26.83 1.44
CA HIS A 63 -7.16 26.87 1.54
C HIS A 63 -7.80 26.54 0.19
N ILE A 64 -8.80 25.66 0.18
CA ILE A 64 -9.51 25.32 -1.06
C ILE A 64 -10.70 26.24 -1.22
N GLU A 65 -10.69 27.02 -2.31
CA GLU A 65 -11.83 27.83 -2.73
C GLU A 65 -12.92 26.94 -3.34
N VAL A 66 -13.96 26.69 -2.55
CA VAL A 66 -15.09 25.83 -2.95
C VAL A 66 -16.22 26.66 -3.58
N THR A 67 -16.69 26.26 -4.75
CA THR A 67 -17.80 26.90 -5.47
C THR A 67 -19.15 26.77 -4.74
N ILE A 68 -19.99 27.79 -4.89
CA ILE A 68 -21.42 27.80 -4.51
C ILE A 68 -22.21 27.42 -5.78
N PRO A 69 -23.29 26.60 -5.73
CA PRO A 69 -24.11 26.26 -4.57
C PRO A 69 -23.91 24.86 -3.95
N THR A 70 -23.07 23.98 -4.52
CA THR A 70 -23.01 22.56 -4.08
C THR A 70 -22.27 22.33 -2.75
N ARG A 71 -21.75 23.40 -2.12
CA ARG A 71 -21.06 23.37 -0.85
C ARG A 71 -22.00 22.91 0.30
N PRO A 72 -21.63 21.88 1.10
CA PRO A 72 -22.43 21.44 2.23
C PRO A 72 -22.50 22.49 3.35
N ALA A 73 -23.55 22.40 4.17
CA ALA A 73 -23.74 23.28 5.32
C ALA A 73 -22.52 23.24 6.30
N PRO A 74 -22.09 24.39 6.87
CA PRO A 74 -21.05 24.46 7.89
C PRO A 74 -21.35 23.57 9.09
N ARG A 75 -20.39 22.72 9.49
CA ARG A 75 -20.66 21.65 10.45
C ARG A 75 -19.46 21.22 11.28
N TYR A 76 -19.73 20.56 12.41
CA TYR A 76 -18.72 19.93 13.25
C TYR A 76 -19.23 18.60 13.85
N PHE A 77 -18.32 17.74 14.33
CA PHE A 77 -18.62 16.36 14.76
C PHE A 77 -19.33 15.51 13.68
N HIS A 78 -19.08 15.82 12.41
CA HIS A 78 -19.35 14.96 11.27
C HIS A 78 -18.25 13.89 11.15
N SER A 79 -18.48 12.86 10.36
CA SER A 79 -17.41 11.95 9.95
C SER A 79 -16.91 12.28 8.55
N ALA A 80 -15.68 11.87 8.23
CA ALA A 80 -15.12 11.97 6.89
C ALA A 80 -14.29 10.72 6.56
N ASN A 81 -14.50 10.14 5.39
CA ASN A 81 -13.80 8.94 4.90
C ASN A 81 -13.36 9.11 3.46
N VAL A 82 -12.34 8.37 3.05
CA VAL A 82 -11.81 8.40 1.68
C VAL A 82 -12.45 7.29 0.85
N HIS A 83 -12.75 7.59 -0.41
CA HIS A 83 -13.19 6.62 -1.40
C HIS A 83 -12.60 7.01 -2.77
N GLY A 84 -11.59 6.28 -3.23
CA GLY A 84 -10.81 6.66 -4.41
C GLY A 84 -10.15 8.04 -4.24
N SER A 85 -10.40 8.95 -5.17
CA SER A 85 -9.95 10.35 -5.13
C SER A 85 -10.92 11.30 -4.42
N SER A 86 -11.90 10.79 -3.67
CA SER A 86 -12.94 11.61 -3.03
C SER A 86 -12.96 11.47 -1.51
N ILE A 87 -13.40 12.54 -0.84
CA ILE A 87 -13.67 12.59 0.60
C ILE A 87 -15.18 12.64 0.78
N VAL A 88 -15.74 11.62 1.43
CA VAL A 88 -17.16 11.51 1.76
C VAL A 88 -17.35 11.98 3.19
N ILE A 89 -18.21 12.98 3.39
CA ILE A 89 -18.65 13.39 4.73
C ILE A 89 -20.09 12.96 4.98
N PHE A 90 -20.41 12.67 6.24
CA PHE A 90 -21.78 12.35 6.66
C PHE A 90 -22.13 12.99 8.01
N GLY A 91 -23.36 13.53 8.09
CA GLY A 91 -23.98 14.02 9.32
C GLY A 91 -23.25 15.18 9.99
N GLY A 92 -23.26 15.18 11.32
CA GLY A 92 -22.71 16.23 12.18
C GLY A 92 -23.76 17.23 12.68
N MET A 93 -23.30 18.28 13.35
CA MET A 93 -24.15 19.39 13.82
C MET A 93 -23.91 20.65 12.99
N SER A 94 -24.98 21.37 12.65
CA SER A 94 -24.95 22.66 11.94
C SER A 94 -25.75 23.72 12.71
N THR A 95 -25.62 25.00 12.36
CA THR A 95 -26.55 26.05 12.80
C THR A 95 -27.93 25.78 12.20
N ASN A 96 -28.98 25.90 13.00
CA ASN A 96 -30.35 25.79 12.52
C ASN A 96 -30.68 26.98 11.58
N PRO A 97 -31.13 26.75 10.32
CA PRO A 97 -31.52 27.85 9.43
C PRO A 97 -32.78 28.59 9.88
N GLU A 98 -33.65 27.91 10.63
CA GLU A 98 -35.02 28.38 10.95
C GLU A 98 -35.15 29.01 12.35
N GLY A 99 -34.06 29.13 13.11
CA GLY A 99 -34.07 29.73 14.45
C GLY A 99 -32.79 29.50 15.24
N ASP A 100 -32.80 29.90 16.51
CA ASP A 100 -31.59 29.84 17.35
C ASP A 100 -31.13 28.41 17.67
N GLY A 101 -29.81 28.23 17.74
CA GLY A 101 -29.16 27.00 18.19
C GLY A 101 -28.67 26.08 17.06
N PHE A 102 -28.47 24.80 17.40
CA PHE A 102 -27.94 23.78 16.49
C PHE A 102 -29.03 22.82 16.00
N CYS A 103 -28.91 22.40 14.75
CA CYS A 103 -29.56 21.21 14.20
C CYS A 103 -28.53 20.07 14.07
N VAL A 104 -29.05 18.85 13.88
CA VAL A 104 -28.25 17.65 13.61
C VAL A 104 -28.61 17.15 12.21
N LEU A 105 -27.62 16.61 11.49
CA LEU A 105 -27.72 16.28 10.07
C LEU A 105 -27.66 14.76 9.79
N ASN A 106 -28.26 14.34 8.68
CA ASN A 106 -28.15 13.00 8.08
C ASN A 106 -27.80 13.06 6.58
N ASP A 107 -27.29 14.19 6.08
CA ASP A 107 -26.89 14.33 4.68
C ASP A 107 -25.50 13.71 4.43
N VAL A 108 -25.31 13.23 3.20
CA VAL A 108 -24.01 12.83 2.64
C VAL A 108 -23.54 13.93 1.70
N ALA A 109 -22.26 14.29 1.75
CA ALA A 109 -21.65 15.10 0.71
C ALA A 109 -20.29 14.52 0.30
N ILE A 110 -19.98 14.55 -0.98
CA ILE A 110 -18.79 13.94 -1.57
C ILE A 110 -17.96 15.05 -2.23
N PHE A 111 -16.75 15.27 -1.72
CA PHE A 111 -15.78 16.20 -2.27
C PHE A 111 -14.78 15.45 -3.15
N ASP A 112 -14.75 15.72 -4.45
CA ASP A 112 -13.75 15.16 -5.35
C ASP A 112 -12.46 16.00 -5.28
N THR A 113 -11.35 15.37 -4.88
CA THR A 113 -10.07 16.08 -4.65
C THR A 113 -9.29 16.42 -5.93
N THR A 114 -9.78 16.01 -7.09
CA THR A 114 -9.17 16.29 -8.41
C THR A 114 -9.81 17.51 -9.07
N THR A 115 -11.12 17.66 -8.92
CA THR A 115 -11.94 18.76 -9.47
C THR A 115 -12.21 19.87 -8.44
N GLU A 116 -11.98 19.58 -7.16
CA GLU A 116 -12.25 20.45 -6.01
C GLU A 116 -13.74 20.87 -5.92
N GLN A 117 -14.64 19.99 -6.37
CA GLN A 117 -16.09 20.18 -6.35
C GLN A 117 -16.79 19.25 -5.34
N TRP A 118 -17.91 19.73 -4.81
CA TRP A 118 -18.84 18.91 -4.04
C TRP A 118 -19.99 18.39 -4.89
N THR A 119 -20.39 17.16 -4.58
CA THR A 119 -21.66 16.54 -4.97
C THR A 119 -22.42 16.20 -3.70
N LEU A 120 -23.68 16.64 -3.59
CA LEU A 120 -24.55 16.25 -2.49
C LEU A 120 -25.16 14.88 -2.78
N GLY A 121 -25.21 14.01 -1.78
CA GLY A 121 -25.88 12.71 -1.87
C GLY A 121 -27.41 12.85 -1.78
N PRO A 122 -28.16 11.80 -2.13
CA PRO A 122 -29.61 11.80 -1.98
C PRO A 122 -30.03 11.79 -0.51
N GLU A 123 -31.25 12.26 -0.26
CA GLU A 123 -31.93 12.04 1.01
C GLU A 123 -32.14 10.53 1.28
N ALA A 124 -32.26 10.17 2.54
CA ALA A 124 -32.43 8.78 2.95
C ALA A 124 -33.91 8.37 2.92
N ASP A 125 -34.32 7.73 1.81
CA ASP A 125 -35.59 7.01 1.71
C ASP A 125 -35.41 5.57 2.23
N LEU A 126 -35.55 5.39 3.54
CA LEU A 126 -35.37 4.12 4.25
C LEU A 126 -36.49 3.89 5.26
N ASP A 127 -36.83 2.62 5.48
CA ASP A 127 -37.64 2.13 6.60
C ASP A 127 -36.82 1.08 7.39
N PRO A 128 -36.46 1.32 8.67
CA PRO A 128 -36.71 2.54 9.44
C PRO A 128 -35.89 3.75 8.95
N PRO A 129 -36.36 4.99 9.19
CA PRO A 129 -35.73 6.20 8.67
C PRO A 129 -34.36 6.47 9.28
N LEU A 130 -33.43 6.98 8.46
CA LEU A 130 -32.08 7.32 8.90
C LEU A 130 -32.09 8.55 9.83
N ARG A 131 -31.91 8.29 11.13
CA ARG A 131 -31.84 9.34 12.16
C ARG A 131 -30.61 10.26 11.97
N PRO A 132 -30.82 11.60 11.96
CA PRO A 132 -29.74 12.59 12.05
C PRO A 132 -28.84 12.37 13.25
N ARG A 133 -27.53 12.50 13.03
CA ARG A 133 -26.53 12.19 14.06
C ARG A 133 -25.25 13.00 13.97
N TYR A 134 -24.60 13.16 15.11
CA TYR A 134 -23.23 13.66 15.22
C TYR A 134 -22.42 12.75 16.16
N ALA A 135 -21.09 12.92 16.15
CA ALA A 135 -20.17 12.13 16.97
C ALA A 135 -20.35 10.60 16.79
N HIS A 136 -20.85 10.18 15.63
CA HIS A 136 -20.83 8.81 15.14
C HIS A 136 -19.44 8.44 14.64
N LEU A 137 -19.25 7.15 14.41
CA LEU A 137 -18.11 6.62 13.68
C LEU A 137 -18.52 6.29 12.25
N SER A 138 -17.58 6.28 11.30
CA SER A 138 -17.79 5.62 10.01
C SER A 138 -16.49 5.19 9.35
N SER A 139 -16.58 4.16 8.52
CA SER A 139 -15.48 3.66 7.69
C SER A 139 -15.99 3.20 6.33
N VAL A 140 -15.09 3.05 5.36
CA VAL A 140 -15.42 2.62 4.00
C VAL A 140 -14.80 1.26 3.74
N SER A 141 -15.61 0.33 3.22
CA SER A 141 -15.18 -0.99 2.75
C SER A 141 -16.13 -1.50 1.66
N ALA A 142 -15.63 -2.31 0.72
CA ALA A 142 -16.41 -2.91 -0.38
C ALA A 142 -17.23 -1.89 -1.20
N GLY A 143 -16.72 -0.66 -1.36
CA GLY A 143 -17.44 0.44 -2.03
C GLY A 143 -18.65 0.98 -1.25
N LYS A 144 -18.73 0.73 0.06
CA LYS A 144 -19.82 1.20 0.93
C LYS A 144 -19.27 1.95 2.14
N LEU A 145 -19.95 3.04 2.51
CA LEU A 145 -19.77 3.75 3.77
C LEU A 145 -20.63 3.09 4.84
N VAL A 146 -20.01 2.59 5.91
CA VAL A 146 -20.70 2.07 7.09
C VAL A 146 -20.61 3.13 8.19
N VAL A 147 -21.77 3.63 8.61
CA VAL A 147 -21.96 4.58 9.72
C VAL A 147 -22.37 3.80 10.96
N LEU A 148 -21.78 4.10 12.11
CA LEU A 148 -21.99 3.38 13.37
C LEU A 148 -22.32 4.34 14.52
N GLY A 149 -23.47 4.12 15.14
CA GLY A 149 -23.92 4.81 16.35
C GLY A 149 -23.93 6.32 16.23
N GLY A 150 -23.48 7.02 17.28
CA GLY A 150 -23.50 8.49 17.39
C GLY A 150 -24.54 8.99 18.38
N GLN A 151 -24.90 10.27 18.27
CA GLN A 151 -25.89 10.95 19.11
C GLN A 151 -26.87 11.77 18.27
N ASP A 152 -28.14 11.80 18.68
CA ASP A 152 -29.17 12.69 18.11
C ASP A 152 -29.21 14.08 18.79
N LYS A 153 -30.20 14.90 18.42
CA LYS A 153 -30.39 16.26 18.96
C LYS A 153 -30.65 16.29 20.47
N GLN A 154 -31.12 15.18 21.05
CA GLN A 154 -31.42 15.01 22.47
C GLN A 154 -30.17 14.55 23.24
N ASN A 155 -29.06 14.26 22.55
CA ASN A 155 -27.84 13.62 23.04
C ASN A 155 -28.04 12.13 23.41
N GLU A 156 -29.14 11.50 22.95
CA GLU A 156 -29.35 10.07 23.15
C GLU A 156 -28.44 9.27 22.21
N TYR A 157 -27.90 8.15 22.71
CA TYR A 157 -27.02 7.31 21.91
C TYR A 157 -27.82 6.51 20.87
N LEU A 158 -27.29 6.46 19.65
CA LEU A 158 -27.85 5.63 18.59
C LEU A 158 -27.15 4.26 18.63
N GLU A 159 -27.95 3.19 18.71
CA GLU A 159 -27.47 1.80 18.74
C GLU A 159 -27.73 1.09 17.40
N ASP A 160 -27.64 1.86 16.32
CA ASP A 160 -27.84 1.41 14.96
C ASP A 160 -26.61 1.66 14.08
N ALA A 161 -26.53 0.90 12.99
CA ALA A 161 -25.58 1.07 11.90
C ALA A 161 -26.35 1.41 10.63
N ALA A 162 -25.81 2.24 9.76
CA ALA A 162 -26.41 2.57 8.46
C ALA A 162 -25.39 2.39 7.34
N ILE A 163 -25.84 1.88 6.19
CA ILE A 163 -24.97 1.56 5.05
C ILE A 163 -25.37 2.39 3.84
N PHE A 164 -24.40 3.12 3.27
CA PHE A 164 -24.54 3.88 2.04
C PHE A 164 -23.60 3.33 0.97
N ASN A 165 -24.15 2.92 -0.18
CA ASN A 165 -23.40 2.44 -1.32
C ASN A 165 -22.80 3.62 -2.09
N LEU A 166 -21.47 3.70 -2.15
CA LEU A 166 -20.74 4.82 -2.77
C LEU A 166 -20.66 4.70 -4.30
N THR A 167 -20.80 3.48 -4.83
CA THR A 167 -20.83 3.22 -6.28
C THR A 167 -22.20 3.52 -6.88
N GLN A 168 -23.27 3.18 -6.16
CA GLN A 168 -24.66 3.42 -6.58
C GLN A 168 -25.22 4.75 -6.04
N VAL A 169 -24.47 5.43 -5.17
CA VAL A 169 -24.81 6.71 -4.51
C VAL A 169 -26.21 6.64 -3.89
N ARG A 170 -26.47 5.62 -3.06
CA ARG A 170 -27.76 5.40 -2.38
C ARG A 170 -27.60 4.72 -1.02
N TRP A 171 -28.55 4.95 -0.14
CA TRP A 171 -28.70 4.21 1.10
C TRP A 171 -29.18 2.76 0.82
N GLU A 172 -28.68 1.80 1.61
CA GLU A 172 -29.07 0.38 1.52
C GLU A 172 -29.91 -0.10 2.70
N GLY A 173 -29.71 0.47 3.90
CA GLY A 173 -30.47 0.08 5.09
C GLY A 173 -29.92 0.62 6.40
N VAL A 174 -30.74 0.49 7.45
CA VAL A 174 -30.37 0.67 8.86
C VAL A 174 -30.47 -0.69 9.56
N TYR A 175 -29.50 -1.01 10.40
CA TYR A 175 -29.34 -2.29 11.08
C TYR A 175 -29.14 -2.07 12.58
N ALA A 176 -29.68 -2.94 13.43
CA ALA A 176 -29.41 -2.89 14.86
C ALA A 176 -27.94 -3.28 15.13
N LEU A 177 -27.23 -2.48 15.93
CA LEU A 177 -25.86 -2.80 16.34
C LEU A 177 -25.82 -3.87 17.45
N GLY A 178 -26.90 -3.99 18.23
CA GLY A 178 -27.06 -4.97 19.31
C GLY A 178 -26.20 -4.70 20.55
N LYS A 179 -25.44 -3.60 20.58
CA LYS A 179 -24.55 -3.19 21.67
C LYS A 179 -24.41 -1.67 21.65
N GLN A 180 -24.31 -1.04 22.83
CA GLN A 180 -24.05 0.38 22.92
C GLN A 180 -22.65 0.71 22.34
N CYS A 181 -22.60 1.47 21.25
CA CYS A 181 -21.38 2.20 20.90
C CYS A 181 -21.13 3.23 22.02
N GLY A 182 -20.00 3.10 22.71
CA GLY A 182 -19.59 4.05 23.75
C GLY A 182 -19.44 5.49 23.23
N ALA A 183 -19.06 6.41 24.11
CA ALA A 183 -18.86 7.80 23.69
C ALA A 183 -17.67 7.91 22.72
N TYR A 184 -17.85 8.63 21.61
CA TYR A 184 -16.85 8.87 20.54
C TYR A 184 -15.44 9.26 21.02
N ARG A 185 -15.34 9.81 22.23
CA ARG A 185 -14.08 10.09 22.92
C ARG A 185 -13.23 8.86 23.26
N SER A 186 -13.72 7.63 23.07
CA SER A 186 -12.99 6.40 23.43
C SER A 186 -13.30 5.23 22.50
N LEU A 187 -13.65 5.55 21.25
CA LEU A 187 -13.85 4.59 20.16
C LEU A 187 -13.05 5.03 18.93
N SER A 188 -12.60 4.06 18.13
CA SER A 188 -12.01 4.32 16.82
C SER A 188 -12.42 3.24 15.83
N VAL A 189 -12.78 3.63 14.61
CA VAL A 189 -13.09 2.70 13.52
C VAL A 189 -12.11 2.90 12.37
N THR A 190 -11.70 1.81 11.71
CA THR A 190 -10.86 1.86 10.51
C THR A 190 -11.04 0.61 9.65
N SER A 191 -10.66 0.71 8.38
CA SER A 191 -10.57 -0.41 7.44
C SER A 191 -9.41 -0.13 6.49
N THR A 192 -8.89 -1.16 5.83
CA THR A 192 -7.74 -1.02 4.94
C THR A 192 -8.14 -0.27 3.67
N LEU A 193 -7.50 0.88 3.45
CA LEU A 193 -7.78 1.79 2.32
C LEU A 193 -6.81 1.62 1.14
N GLN A 194 -6.15 0.47 1.06
CA GLN A 194 -5.45 0.00 -0.14
C GLN A 194 -5.24 -1.52 -0.09
N THR A 195 -5.79 -2.26 -1.06
CA THR A 195 -5.37 -3.64 -1.32
C THR A 195 -4.04 -3.63 -2.04
N ARG A 196 -3.01 -4.19 -1.42
CA ARG A 196 -2.22 -5.21 -2.11
C ARG A 196 -2.34 -6.47 -1.30
N GLU A 197 -3.02 -7.48 -1.84
CA GLU A 197 -2.89 -8.82 -1.28
C GLU A 197 -1.40 -9.20 -1.31
N PRO A 198 -0.79 -9.59 -0.17
CA PRO A 198 0.44 -10.33 -0.23
C PRO A 198 0.11 -11.66 -0.93
N TYR A 199 0.72 -11.89 -2.10
CA TYR A 199 0.59 -13.16 -2.80
C TYR A 199 0.88 -14.31 -1.82
N PRO A 200 0.04 -15.37 -1.78
CA PRO A 200 0.27 -16.48 -0.87
C PRO A 200 1.66 -17.06 -1.12
N VAL A 201 2.42 -17.23 -0.03
CA VAL A 201 3.82 -17.68 -0.05
C VAL A 201 3.96 -19.03 -0.75
N ASP A 202 2.89 -19.83 -0.76
CA ASP A 202 2.79 -21.11 -1.46
C ASP A 202 3.07 -21.02 -2.97
N ALA A 203 2.78 -19.90 -3.64
CA ALA A 203 3.11 -19.74 -5.06
C ALA A 203 4.63 -19.68 -5.32
N ALA A 204 5.42 -19.23 -4.34
CA ALA A 204 6.88 -19.30 -4.42
C ALA A 204 7.40 -20.72 -4.15
N ALA A 205 6.75 -21.47 -3.26
CA ALA A 205 7.05 -22.89 -3.02
C ALA A 205 6.61 -23.79 -4.21
N GLU A 206 5.58 -23.38 -4.95
CA GLU A 206 5.16 -24.05 -6.19
C GLU A 206 6.16 -23.81 -7.34
N LEU A 207 6.81 -22.64 -7.37
CA LEU A 207 7.95 -22.37 -8.25
C LEU A 207 9.19 -23.21 -7.88
N GLU A 208 9.49 -23.39 -6.58
CA GLU A 208 10.62 -24.25 -6.13
C GLU A 208 10.45 -25.72 -6.58
N ARG A 209 9.21 -26.26 -6.58
CA ARG A 209 8.96 -27.64 -7.06
C ARG A 209 9.23 -27.82 -8.56
N VAL A 210 9.13 -26.75 -9.36
CA VAL A 210 9.52 -26.78 -10.77
C VAL A 210 11.05 -26.75 -10.90
N GLU A 211 11.71 -25.96 -10.05
CA GLU A 211 13.17 -25.79 -10.01
C GLU A 211 13.90 -27.10 -9.59
N GLU A 212 13.35 -27.89 -8.64
CA GLU A 212 13.87 -29.22 -8.29
C GLU A 212 13.55 -30.31 -9.33
N ALA A 213 12.42 -30.22 -10.03
CA ALA A 213 12.00 -31.23 -11.00
C ALA A 213 12.93 -31.27 -12.24
N ASP A 214 13.29 -30.11 -12.80
CA ASP A 214 14.16 -30.05 -13.98
C ASP A 214 15.62 -30.46 -13.68
N MET A 215 16.13 -30.17 -12.47
CA MET A 215 17.49 -30.57 -12.05
C MET A 215 17.71 -32.10 -12.04
N THR A 216 16.66 -32.90 -11.88
CA THR A 216 16.78 -34.37 -11.76
C THR A 216 16.74 -35.15 -13.08
N THR A 217 16.60 -34.48 -14.23
CA THR A 217 16.44 -35.15 -15.55
C THR A 217 17.65 -34.99 -16.50
N SER A 218 18.88 -35.01 -15.97
CA SER A 218 20.11 -35.06 -16.78
C SER A 218 20.48 -36.48 -17.27
N VAL A 219 19.84 -36.86 -18.37
CA VAL A 219 20.25 -37.82 -19.43
C VAL A 219 21.46 -38.75 -19.18
N SER A 220 21.19 -40.06 -19.06
CA SER A 220 22.16 -41.13 -19.34
C SER A 220 22.41 -41.29 -20.85
N PRO A 221 23.65 -41.53 -21.32
CA PRO A 221 23.95 -41.64 -22.75
C PRO A 221 23.57 -43.02 -23.31
N VAL A 222 22.53 -43.09 -24.15
CA VAL A 222 22.19 -44.30 -24.92
C VAL A 222 22.77 -44.20 -26.32
N SER A 223 23.63 -45.17 -26.65
CA SER A 223 24.24 -45.29 -27.96
C SER A 223 23.45 -46.20 -28.91
N SER A 224 23.64 -45.93 -30.20
CA SER A 224 23.49 -46.85 -31.35
C SER A 224 22.15 -47.00 -32.09
N ARG A 225 22.24 -46.58 -33.36
CA ARG A 225 21.74 -47.24 -34.58
C ARG A 225 20.23 -47.49 -34.73
N SER A 226 19.62 -46.58 -35.49
CA SER A 226 18.47 -46.89 -36.34
C SER A 226 18.82 -47.91 -37.44
N SER A 227 17.97 -48.92 -37.64
CA SER A 227 17.80 -49.57 -38.94
C SER A 227 16.31 -49.50 -39.34
N TRP A 228 16.07 -49.21 -40.62
CA TRP A 228 14.73 -49.19 -41.19
C TRP A 228 14.43 -50.50 -41.89
N ASN A 229 13.28 -51.10 -41.58
CA ASN A 229 12.48 -52.04 -42.36
C ASN A 229 11.13 -52.13 -41.62
N GLY A 230 9.96 -52.28 -42.22
CA GLY A 230 9.63 -52.56 -43.62
C GLY A 230 8.44 -53.52 -43.65
N ASN A 231 7.25 -53.03 -44.04
CA ASN A 231 5.98 -53.75 -44.20
C ASN A 231 5.34 -54.43 -42.97
N SER A 232 4.09 -54.04 -42.64
CA SER A 232 2.90 -54.93 -42.72
C SER A 232 1.58 -54.20 -42.41
N ARG A 233 0.50 -54.66 -43.06
CA ARG A 233 -0.95 -54.34 -42.90
C ARG A 233 -1.67 -55.73 -42.82
N PRO A 234 -3.00 -55.87 -42.57
CA PRO A 234 -4.03 -54.96 -42.00
C PRO A 234 -4.99 -55.66 -40.97
N GLY A 235 -6.09 -54.99 -40.58
CA GLY A 235 -7.30 -55.58 -39.94
C GLY A 235 -8.04 -54.53 -39.08
N MET A 236 -9.21 -53.98 -39.48
CA MET A 236 -10.59 -54.51 -39.30
C MET A 236 -10.90 -54.91 -37.85
N THR A 237 -11.96 -54.39 -37.20
CA THR A 237 -13.39 -54.50 -37.60
C THR A 237 -14.25 -53.24 -37.38
N LEU A 238 -15.45 -53.24 -37.97
CA LEU A 238 -16.56 -52.30 -37.72
C LEU A 238 -17.29 -52.68 -36.42
N ASP A 239 -18.09 -51.74 -35.88
CA ASP A 239 -19.47 -52.09 -35.51
C ASP A 239 -20.45 -50.92 -35.73
N THR A 240 -21.74 -51.23 -35.87
CA THR A 240 -22.78 -50.31 -36.40
C THR A 240 -24.11 -50.40 -35.67
N SER A 241 -24.77 -49.26 -35.40
CA SER A 241 -26.24 -49.05 -35.35
C SER A 241 -26.58 -47.77 -34.55
N SER A 242 -27.79 -47.19 -34.56
CA SER A 242 -28.58 -46.61 -35.67
C SER A 242 -29.94 -46.13 -35.11
N SER A 243 -30.32 -44.87 -35.39
CA SER A 243 -31.71 -44.34 -35.38
C SER A 243 -32.41 -44.17 -33.99
N ARG A 244 -33.41 -43.30 -33.77
CA ARG A 244 -34.42 -42.64 -34.64
C ARG A 244 -34.77 -41.18 -34.23
N ARG A 245 -35.27 -40.42 -35.21
CA ARG A 245 -36.11 -39.18 -35.11
C ARG A 245 -37.61 -39.58 -35.33
N PRO A 246 -38.69 -38.73 -35.29
CA PRO A 246 -38.71 -37.33 -35.76
C PRO A 246 -39.78 -36.30 -35.23
N SER A 247 -39.50 -35.00 -35.44
CA SER A 247 -40.43 -33.93 -35.93
C SER A 247 -41.59 -33.41 -35.02
N GLN A 248 -42.27 -32.26 -35.24
CA GLN A 248 -42.49 -31.39 -36.43
C GLN A 248 -42.68 -29.87 -36.07
N VAL A 249 -42.26 -28.95 -36.99
CA VAL A 249 -43.00 -27.76 -37.57
C VAL A 249 -43.39 -26.58 -36.61
N SER A 250 -43.38 -25.25 -36.90
CA SER A 250 -43.32 -24.32 -38.07
C SER A 250 -42.89 -22.89 -37.60
N GLN A 251 -42.62 -21.81 -38.37
CA GLN A 251 -42.06 -21.50 -39.72
C GLN A 251 -41.90 -19.96 -39.90
N HIS A 252 -40.90 -19.49 -40.66
CA HIS A 252 -40.82 -18.20 -41.44
C HIS A 252 -40.93 -16.82 -40.72
N SER A 253 -40.33 -15.70 -41.19
CA SER A 253 -39.32 -15.43 -42.25
C SER A 253 -38.86 -13.96 -42.24
N SER A 254 -37.63 -13.67 -42.69
CA SER A 254 -37.37 -12.59 -43.69
C SER A 254 -35.89 -12.51 -44.10
N THR A 255 -35.64 -11.90 -45.26
CA THR A 255 -34.42 -11.98 -46.07
C THR A 255 -33.62 -10.69 -46.03
N SER A 256 -32.29 -10.72 -46.18
CA SER A 256 -31.54 -9.76 -47.03
C SER A 256 -30.08 -10.14 -47.28
N GLN A 257 -29.50 -9.51 -48.31
CA GLN A 257 -28.32 -10.00 -49.05
C GLN A 257 -26.96 -9.49 -48.51
N LYS A 258 -25.89 -10.19 -48.89
CA LYS A 258 -24.51 -9.69 -48.81
C LYS A 258 -24.25 -8.65 -49.91
N THR A 259 -23.66 -7.52 -49.55
CA THR A 259 -22.82 -6.70 -50.45
C THR A 259 -21.51 -6.35 -49.75
N THR A 260 -20.40 -6.55 -50.45
CA THR A 260 -19.03 -6.36 -49.96
C THR A 260 -18.54 -4.94 -50.17
N THR A 261 -18.14 -4.26 -49.09
CA THR A 261 -17.25 -3.08 -49.14
C THR A 261 -16.28 -3.12 -47.96
N THR A 262 -14.99 -3.16 -48.25
CA THR A 262 -13.90 -2.98 -47.28
C THR A 262 -13.80 -1.53 -46.82
N PRO A 263 -13.49 -1.28 -45.53
CA PRO A 263 -12.80 -0.06 -45.15
C PRO A 263 -11.51 -0.30 -44.36
N HIS A 264 -10.61 0.67 -44.47
CA HIS A 264 -9.27 0.74 -43.92
C HIS A 264 -9.11 0.37 -42.43
N ARG A 265 -7.96 -0.26 -42.14
CA ARG A 265 -7.38 -0.43 -40.81
C ARG A 265 -6.89 0.93 -40.26
N PRO A 266 -7.40 1.44 -39.13
CA PRO A 266 -6.80 2.59 -38.46
C PRO A 266 -5.60 2.14 -37.62
N ASN A 267 -4.52 2.94 -37.60
CA ASN A 267 -3.42 2.75 -36.66
C ASN A 267 -3.89 3.09 -35.24
N LEU A 268 -4.06 2.09 -34.36
CA LEU A 268 -4.20 2.37 -32.92
C LEU A 268 -2.86 2.82 -32.34
N LYS A 269 -2.89 4.00 -31.71
CA LYS A 269 -1.73 4.60 -31.03
C LYS A 269 -1.50 3.89 -29.70
N LYS A 270 -0.24 3.55 -29.40
CA LYS A 270 0.27 3.01 -28.11
C LYS A 270 0.13 3.96 -26.89
N LYS A 271 -0.88 4.84 -26.85
CA LYS A 271 -1.18 5.72 -25.71
C LYS A 271 -2.37 5.26 -24.87
N GLY A 272 -3.24 4.41 -25.41
CA GLY A 272 -4.44 3.93 -24.69
C GLY A 272 -4.15 2.85 -23.64
N GLU A 273 -3.16 1.97 -23.87
CA GLU A 273 -2.89 0.82 -23.00
C GLU A 273 -2.41 1.23 -21.60
N ALA A 274 -1.54 2.25 -21.50
CA ALA A 274 -1.08 2.77 -20.21
C ALA A 274 -2.23 3.37 -19.38
N GLN A 275 -3.12 4.15 -20.01
CA GLN A 275 -4.28 4.73 -19.33
C GLN A 275 -5.34 3.67 -18.98
N GLY A 276 -5.50 2.62 -19.80
CA GLY A 276 -6.39 1.50 -19.52
C GLY A 276 -5.94 0.66 -18.32
N ILE A 277 -4.62 0.43 -18.17
CA ILE A 277 -4.06 -0.23 -16.98
C ILE A 277 -4.27 0.64 -15.74
N GLU A 278 -3.93 1.94 -15.81
CA GLU A 278 -4.10 2.88 -14.69
C GLU A 278 -5.58 3.07 -14.27
N GLN A 279 -6.52 2.98 -15.21
CA GLN A 279 -7.97 2.94 -14.91
C GLN A 279 -8.44 1.59 -14.34
N ALA A 280 -7.89 0.47 -14.80
CA ALA A 280 -8.21 -0.86 -14.25
C ALA A 280 -7.65 -1.04 -12.83
N GLU A 281 -6.43 -0.57 -12.57
CA GLU A 281 -5.85 -0.49 -11.22
C GLU A 281 -6.70 0.41 -10.32
N ARG A 282 -7.10 1.61 -10.77
CA ARG A 282 -8.03 2.48 -10.02
C ARG A 282 -9.37 1.82 -9.72
N ALA A 283 -9.94 1.06 -10.65
CA ALA A 283 -11.19 0.34 -10.43
C ALA A 283 -11.03 -0.80 -9.40
N MET A 284 -9.89 -1.49 -9.37
CA MET A 284 -9.58 -2.49 -8.34
C MET A 284 -9.30 -1.85 -6.97
N LEU A 285 -8.70 -0.66 -6.94
CA LEU A 285 -8.40 0.10 -5.71
C LEU A 285 -9.65 0.67 -5.01
N THR A 286 -10.78 0.83 -5.72
CA THR A 286 -12.02 1.42 -5.15
C THR A 286 -13.01 0.43 -4.54
N GLY A 287 -12.87 -0.88 -4.81
CA GLY A 287 -13.89 -1.90 -4.50
C GLY A 287 -13.51 -2.96 -3.46
N ALA A 288 -12.34 -2.84 -2.82
CA ALA A 288 -11.77 -3.91 -2.00
C ALA A 288 -12.63 -4.25 -0.76
N ALA A 289 -12.91 -5.54 -0.59
CA ALA A 289 -13.75 -6.06 0.48
C ALA A 289 -12.91 -6.39 1.74
N HIS A 290 -12.65 -5.38 2.56
CA HIS A 290 -11.89 -5.53 3.81
C HIS A 290 -12.80 -5.55 5.05
N PRO A 291 -12.43 -6.28 6.12
CA PRO A 291 -13.07 -6.09 7.42
C PRO A 291 -12.91 -4.64 7.91
N ILE A 292 -13.91 -4.16 8.64
CA ILE A 292 -13.85 -2.90 9.38
C ILE A 292 -13.60 -3.24 10.86
N TYR A 293 -12.53 -2.69 11.41
CA TYR A 293 -12.11 -2.87 12.80
C TYR A 293 -12.66 -1.73 13.66
N LEU A 294 -13.44 -2.08 14.68
CA LEU A 294 -13.96 -1.17 15.70
C LEU A 294 -13.23 -1.45 17.02
N TYR A 295 -12.27 -0.59 17.36
CA TYR A 295 -11.63 -0.61 18.67
C TYR A 295 -12.37 0.32 19.62
N SER A 296 -12.52 -0.12 20.87
CA SER A 296 -13.10 0.68 21.94
C SER A 296 -12.39 0.45 23.26
N ASN A 297 -12.30 1.51 24.07
CA ASN A 297 -11.81 1.44 25.44
C ASN A 297 -12.74 2.21 26.38
N PHE A 298 -12.88 1.72 27.61
CA PHE A 298 -13.67 2.41 28.64
C PHE A 298 -13.17 2.04 30.03
N ASN A 299 -13.87 2.51 31.07
CA ASN A 299 -13.47 2.39 32.47
C ASN A 299 -12.01 2.85 32.71
N PHE A 300 -11.76 4.16 32.68
CA PHE A 300 -10.39 4.70 32.76
C PHE A 300 -9.64 4.43 34.09
N VAL A 301 -10.27 3.74 35.05
CA VAL A 301 -9.65 3.23 36.28
C VAL A 301 -9.13 1.81 36.08
N ASP A 302 -9.98 0.91 35.57
CA ASP A 302 -9.61 -0.44 35.17
C ASP A 302 -9.97 -0.62 33.68
N VAL A 303 -8.98 -0.33 32.81
CA VAL A 303 -9.24 -0.07 31.39
C VAL A 303 -9.66 -1.34 30.68
N GLU A 304 -10.93 -1.41 30.32
CA GLU A 304 -11.48 -2.44 29.45
C GLU A 304 -11.23 -2.07 27.99
N ARG A 305 -11.01 -3.09 27.14
CA ARG A 305 -10.67 -2.95 25.72
C ARG A 305 -11.46 -3.97 24.93
N TYR A 306 -12.14 -3.51 23.90
CA TYR A 306 -12.85 -4.39 22.98
C TYR A 306 -12.43 -4.14 21.55
N LEU A 307 -12.35 -5.23 20.79
CA LEU A 307 -12.19 -5.22 19.34
C LEU A 307 -13.40 -5.94 18.74
N HIS A 308 -14.19 -5.20 17.97
CA HIS A 308 -15.23 -5.77 17.12
C HIS A 308 -14.78 -5.74 15.67
N ILE A 309 -15.14 -6.76 14.92
CA ILE A 309 -14.89 -6.85 13.48
C ILE A 309 -16.23 -6.91 12.78
N ILE A 310 -16.43 -5.98 11.84
CA ILE A 310 -17.54 -6.00 10.89
C ILE A 310 -16.97 -6.58 9.59
N PRO A 311 -17.44 -7.75 9.12
CA PRO A 311 -17.04 -8.28 7.82
C PRO A 311 -17.32 -7.28 6.68
N PRO A 312 -16.71 -7.43 5.50
CA PRO A 312 -17.03 -6.59 4.35
C PRO A 312 -18.55 -6.59 4.11
N PRO A 313 -19.20 -5.42 3.97
CA PRO A 313 -20.65 -5.30 3.97
C PRO A 313 -21.29 -5.73 2.63
N THR A 314 -20.97 -6.93 2.12
CA THR A 314 -21.55 -7.47 0.89
C THR A 314 -23.00 -7.89 1.11
N ASP A 315 -23.22 -8.74 2.12
CA ASP A 315 -24.49 -9.44 2.38
C ASP A 315 -25.08 -9.04 3.74
N GLY A 316 -25.30 -7.73 3.92
CA GLY A 316 -25.90 -7.13 5.11
C GLY A 316 -24.87 -6.71 6.18
N PHE A 317 -25.34 -6.55 7.42
CA PHE A 317 -24.54 -6.08 8.55
C PHE A 317 -24.37 -7.18 9.60
N GLN A 318 -23.13 -7.40 10.05
CA GLN A 318 -22.78 -8.29 11.15
C GLN A 318 -21.69 -7.66 12.01
N LEU A 319 -21.74 -7.89 13.33
CA LEU A 319 -20.73 -7.44 14.29
C LEU A 319 -20.20 -8.65 15.06
N GLN A 320 -18.91 -8.92 14.95
CA GLN A 320 -18.24 -10.03 15.64
C GLN A 320 -17.39 -9.49 16.80
N ASP A 321 -17.50 -10.07 18.00
CA ASP A 321 -16.66 -9.71 19.14
C ASP A 321 -15.39 -10.57 19.18
N HIS A 322 -14.22 -9.94 19.05
CA HIS A 322 -12.90 -10.58 19.05
C HIS A 322 -12.07 -10.19 20.30
N SER A 323 -12.71 -9.56 21.28
CA SER A 323 -12.01 -8.93 22.42
C SER A 323 -11.28 -9.93 23.33
N GLN A 324 -11.78 -11.16 23.42
CA GLN A 324 -11.18 -12.23 24.23
C GLN A 324 -9.88 -12.80 23.63
N ALA A 325 -9.59 -12.51 22.35
CA ALA A 325 -8.35 -12.92 21.70
C ALA A 325 -7.19 -11.94 21.93
N LEU A 326 -7.47 -10.73 22.46
CA LEU A 326 -6.48 -9.68 22.66
C LEU A 326 -5.49 -10.05 23.77
N SER A 327 -4.20 -9.99 23.46
CA SER A 327 -3.10 -10.34 24.36
C SER A 327 -1.92 -9.38 24.23
N GLY A 328 -0.83 -9.62 24.97
CA GLY A 328 0.39 -8.82 24.97
C GLY A 328 0.92 -8.59 26.39
N GLU A 329 2.23 -8.35 26.52
CA GLU A 329 2.86 -8.07 27.83
C GLU A 329 2.36 -6.76 28.45
N VAL A 330 2.04 -5.78 27.60
CA VAL A 330 1.48 -4.48 28.00
C VAL A 330 0.34 -4.13 27.06
N LEU A 331 -0.75 -3.61 27.61
CA LEU A 331 -1.96 -3.25 26.87
C LEU A 331 -2.09 -1.72 26.78
N PRO A 332 -2.70 -1.16 25.71
CA PRO A 332 -2.86 0.29 25.54
C PRO A 332 -3.61 0.92 26.73
N PRO A 333 -3.22 2.09 27.26
CA PRO A 333 -3.92 2.70 28.38
C PRO A 333 -5.30 3.20 27.96
N GLY A 334 -6.03 3.83 28.88
CA GLY A 334 -7.27 4.53 28.56
C GLY A 334 -7.00 5.72 27.64
N LEU A 335 -7.10 5.51 26.33
CA LEU A 335 -6.93 6.53 25.31
C LEU A 335 -8.19 7.37 25.14
N ARG A 336 -7.99 8.66 24.84
CA ARG A 336 -9.03 9.65 24.59
C ARG A 336 -8.90 10.12 23.14
N PHE A 337 -10.04 10.28 22.48
CA PHE A 337 -10.18 10.51 21.04
C PHE A 337 -9.28 9.58 20.19
N PRO A 338 -9.30 8.26 20.41
CA PRO A 338 -8.44 7.35 19.67
C PRO A 338 -8.75 7.40 18.17
N SER A 339 -7.71 7.20 17.36
CA SER A 339 -7.77 7.12 15.91
C SER A 339 -7.11 5.81 15.45
N GLY A 340 -7.84 5.06 14.62
CA GLY A 340 -7.40 3.79 14.06
C GLY A 340 -6.89 3.95 12.63
N ASN A 341 -5.78 3.30 12.32
CA ASN A 341 -5.22 3.21 10.97
C ASN A 341 -4.76 1.77 10.71
N MET A 342 -4.88 1.30 9.48
CA MET A 342 -4.33 0.00 9.05
C MET A 342 -2.96 0.19 8.42
N VAL A 343 -1.99 -0.66 8.77
CA VAL A 343 -0.65 -0.73 8.13
C VAL A 343 -0.22 -2.19 8.06
N GLY A 344 -0.31 -2.79 6.87
CA GLY A 344 -0.16 -4.23 6.68
C GLY A 344 -1.05 -5.03 7.64
N ASP A 345 -0.46 -6.00 8.34
CA ASP A 345 -1.14 -6.84 9.33
C ASP A 345 -1.41 -6.15 10.70
N HIS A 346 -1.20 -4.84 10.81
CA HIS A 346 -1.30 -4.11 12.08
C HIS A 346 -2.41 -3.07 12.11
N LEU A 347 -3.21 -3.11 13.17
CA LEU A 347 -4.12 -2.03 13.56
C LEU A 347 -3.37 -1.05 14.47
N ILE A 348 -3.10 0.16 13.96
CA ILE A 348 -2.45 1.23 14.69
C ILE A 348 -3.50 2.10 15.38
N ILE A 349 -3.50 2.11 16.71
CA ILE A 349 -4.33 2.99 17.53
C ILE A 349 -3.45 4.09 18.11
N SER A 350 -3.84 5.35 17.89
CA SER A 350 -3.19 6.52 18.51
C SER A 350 -4.19 7.46 19.16
N GLY A 351 -3.84 8.05 20.30
CA GLY A 351 -4.73 8.98 20.98
C GLY A 351 -4.13 9.62 22.23
N THR A 352 -4.88 10.54 22.83
CA THR A 352 -4.49 11.29 24.02
C THR A 352 -4.56 10.40 25.27
N TYR A 353 -3.44 10.20 25.94
CA TYR A 353 -3.37 9.59 27.27
C TYR A 353 -3.24 10.70 28.33
N LEU A 354 -4.21 10.75 29.25
CA LEU A 354 -4.28 11.77 30.30
C LEU A 354 -4.70 11.17 31.64
N THR A 355 -3.83 11.32 32.64
CA THR A 355 -4.03 11.03 34.06
C THR A 355 -3.56 12.22 34.91
N ASN A 356 -3.67 12.12 36.23
CA ASN A 356 -3.16 13.15 37.14
C ASN A 356 -1.62 13.28 37.15
N THR A 357 -0.91 12.30 36.57
CA THR A 357 0.57 12.19 36.62
C THR A 357 1.20 12.00 35.24
N SER A 358 0.40 11.90 34.18
CA SER A 358 0.89 11.63 32.82
C SER A 358 0.02 12.35 31.79
N GLN A 359 0.70 13.02 30.86
CA GLN A 359 0.13 13.58 29.65
C GLN A 359 1.00 13.08 28.49
N ASP A 360 0.40 12.42 27.51
CA ASP A 360 1.14 11.81 26.39
C ASP A 360 0.22 11.67 25.17
N PHE A 361 0.79 11.67 23.97
CA PHE A 361 0.12 11.22 22.76
C PHE A 361 0.64 9.83 22.40
N ALA A 362 -0.08 8.82 22.89
CA ALA A 362 0.38 7.45 22.83
C ALA A 362 0.01 6.80 21.48
N VAL A 363 0.93 5.98 20.95
CA VAL A 363 0.75 5.19 19.73
C VAL A 363 0.98 3.71 20.08
N TRP A 364 0.08 2.86 19.58
CA TRP A 364 0.04 1.43 19.86
C TRP A 364 -0.28 0.66 18.58
N ALA A 365 0.24 -0.55 18.46
CA ALA A 365 -0.09 -1.44 17.36
C ALA A 365 -0.60 -2.78 17.90
N LEU A 366 -1.70 -3.25 17.34
CA LEU A 366 -2.17 -4.62 17.49
C LEU A 366 -1.77 -5.39 16.24
N ASN A 367 -0.96 -6.44 16.39
CA ASN A 367 -0.74 -7.40 15.31
C ASN A 367 -1.98 -8.28 15.17
N LEU A 368 -2.63 -8.27 14.00
CA LEU A 368 -3.91 -8.97 13.78
C LEU A 368 -3.76 -10.47 13.49
N LYS A 369 -2.54 -10.95 13.21
CA LYS A 369 -2.25 -12.38 13.03
C LYS A 369 -2.07 -13.09 14.37
N THR A 370 -1.44 -12.42 15.34
CA THR A 370 -1.17 -12.96 16.69
C THR A 370 -2.15 -12.44 17.75
N ASN A 371 -2.91 -11.40 17.45
CA ASN A 371 -3.73 -10.62 18.39
C ASN A 371 -2.92 -10.05 19.59
N THR A 372 -1.63 -9.77 19.39
CA THR A 372 -0.74 -9.22 20.42
C THR A 372 -0.57 -7.70 20.28
N TRP A 373 -0.79 -6.97 21.36
CA TRP A 373 -0.46 -5.54 21.46
C TRP A 373 1.04 -5.31 21.65
N GLN A 374 1.54 -4.26 21.00
CA GLN A 374 2.84 -3.65 21.27
C GLN A 374 2.72 -2.14 21.41
N ARG A 375 3.48 -1.54 22.32
CA ARG A 375 3.62 -0.09 22.43
C ARG A 375 4.58 0.40 21.36
N ILE A 376 4.18 1.42 20.61
CA ILE A 376 5.09 2.13 19.71
C ILE A 376 5.80 3.21 20.55
N GLU A 377 7.09 3.01 20.78
CA GLU A 377 7.93 3.93 21.55
C GLU A 377 8.19 5.19 20.75
N VAL A 378 7.45 6.24 21.08
CA VAL A 378 7.64 7.59 20.55
C VAL A 378 8.59 8.38 21.45
N CYS A 379 9.27 9.39 20.90
CA CYS A 379 10.17 10.23 21.69
C CYS A 379 9.41 11.03 22.76
N ASP A 380 10.08 11.39 23.86
CA ASP A 380 9.52 12.16 24.99
C ASP A 380 8.82 13.48 24.58
N ARG A 381 9.10 13.96 23.36
CA ARG A 381 8.44 15.10 22.69
C ARG A 381 6.93 14.94 22.50
N PHE A 382 6.35 13.75 22.68
CA PHE A 382 4.89 13.57 22.71
C PHE A 382 4.26 13.75 24.11
N SER A 383 5.08 13.78 25.16
CA SER A 383 4.67 14.21 26.52
C SER A 383 4.64 15.73 26.71
N VAL A 384 5.07 16.48 25.69
CA VAL A 384 5.10 17.94 25.63
C VAL A 384 4.37 18.41 24.38
N GLY A 385 3.67 19.54 24.46
CA GLY A 385 2.82 20.02 23.38
C GLY A 385 1.40 19.46 23.45
N SER A 386 0.62 19.78 22.42
CA SER A 386 -0.77 19.37 22.26
C SER A 386 -0.92 18.67 20.90
N TRP A 387 -0.96 17.34 20.91
CA TRP A 387 -1.06 16.51 19.71
C TRP A 387 -2.47 15.95 19.60
N ASN A 388 -3.12 16.14 18.45
CA ASN A 388 -4.57 15.89 18.32
C ASN A 388 -4.91 14.58 17.59
N LYS A 389 -4.21 14.21 16.50
CA LYS A 389 -4.56 13.01 15.71
C LYS A 389 -3.35 12.45 14.95
N GLY A 390 -3.26 11.11 14.94
CA GLY A 390 -2.37 10.34 14.08
C GLY A 390 -3.13 9.76 12.88
N ILE A 391 -2.54 9.86 11.69
CA ILE A 391 -3.09 9.34 10.45
C ILE A 391 -1.98 8.75 9.57
N TYR A 392 -2.20 7.57 9.02
CA TYR A 392 -1.26 6.96 8.08
C TYR A 392 -1.45 7.52 6.66
N CYS A 393 -0.36 7.64 5.91
CA CYS A 393 -0.35 8.07 4.52
C CYS A 393 0.33 6.98 3.67
N ASP A 394 -0.47 6.13 3.03
CA ASP A 394 0.01 4.99 2.22
C ASP A 394 0.97 5.45 1.12
N ALA A 395 0.65 6.57 0.45
CA ALA A 395 1.44 7.11 -0.67
C ALA A 395 2.85 7.62 -0.26
N LEU A 396 3.11 7.78 1.04
CA LEU A 396 4.41 8.15 1.60
C LEU A 396 4.94 7.13 2.62
N GLU A 397 4.17 6.08 2.89
CA GLU A 397 4.42 5.01 3.87
C GLU A 397 4.77 5.51 5.27
N ARG A 398 4.09 6.58 5.71
CA ARG A 398 4.43 7.34 6.91
C ARG A 398 3.23 7.58 7.81
N PHE A 399 3.44 7.48 9.11
CA PHE A 399 2.46 7.87 10.10
C PHE A 399 2.65 9.36 10.45
N ILE A 400 1.63 10.16 10.20
CA ILE A 400 1.63 11.62 10.34
C ILE A 400 0.86 12.00 11.60
N ILE A 401 1.46 12.77 12.50
CA ILE A 401 0.82 13.26 13.72
C ILE A 401 0.74 14.79 13.68
N LEU A 402 -0.48 15.32 13.82
CA LEU A 402 -0.79 16.75 13.84
C LEU A 402 -0.93 17.29 15.26
N GLY A 403 -0.50 18.54 15.47
CA GLY A 403 -0.68 19.23 16.74
C GLY A 403 0.01 20.58 16.81
N HIS A 404 0.35 20.97 18.04
CA HIS A 404 1.11 22.17 18.35
C HIS A 404 2.10 21.90 19.49
N ARG A 405 3.40 21.89 19.18
CA ARG A 405 4.48 21.50 20.12
C ARG A 405 4.57 22.38 21.38
N ASP A 406 4.19 23.67 21.29
CA ASP A 406 4.31 24.63 22.40
C ASP A 406 2.99 24.89 23.19
N ARG A 407 1.94 24.08 22.98
CA ARG A 407 0.63 24.21 23.70
C ARG A 407 0.44 23.15 24.79
N SER A 408 -0.48 23.39 25.72
CA SER A 408 -0.84 22.42 26.76
C SER A 408 -1.87 21.40 26.25
N LEU A 409 -1.52 20.10 26.27
CA LEU A 409 -2.43 19.00 25.95
C LEU A 409 -3.69 19.01 26.83
N VAL A 410 -3.54 19.33 28.12
CA VAL A 410 -4.64 19.37 29.10
C VAL A 410 -5.62 20.50 28.78
N GLU A 411 -5.12 21.69 28.46
CA GLU A 411 -5.96 22.84 28.11
C GLU A 411 -6.73 22.60 26.82
N ASP A 412 -6.05 22.12 25.77
CA ASP A 412 -6.67 21.85 24.48
C ASP A 412 -7.66 20.69 24.54
N TYR A 413 -7.34 19.62 25.28
CA TYR A 413 -8.27 18.53 25.56
C TYR A 413 -9.57 19.03 26.22
N ASN A 414 -9.46 19.87 27.26
CA ASN A 414 -10.62 20.42 27.96
C ASN A 414 -11.49 21.30 27.04
N HIS A 415 -10.89 22.01 26.09
CA HIS A 415 -11.60 22.83 25.09
C HIS A 415 -11.98 22.07 23.81
N ARG A 416 -11.58 20.79 23.68
CA ARG A 416 -11.68 19.96 22.46
C ARG A 416 -11.04 20.61 21.22
N GLN A 417 -9.97 21.39 21.44
CA GLN A 417 -9.26 22.14 20.42
C GLN A 417 -8.28 21.25 19.66
N ALA A 418 -8.34 21.29 18.33
CA ALA A 418 -7.31 20.75 17.45
C ALA A 418 -6.49 21.90 16.83
N ASN A 419 -5.19 21.67 16.67
CA ASN A 419 -4.23 22.61 16.09
C ASN A 419 -3.49 21.98 14.90
N PHE A 420 -3.06 22.80 13.93
CA PHE A 420 -2.52 22.34 12.64
C PHE A 420 -1.13 22.91 12.32
N ASP A 421 -0.58 23.72 13.23
CA ASP A 421 0.68 24.43 13.10
C ASP A 421 1.89 23.49 12.98
N HIS A 422 1.86 22.33 13.63
CA HIS A 422 2.99 21.41 13.69
C HIS A 422 2.61 20.00 13.23
N VAL A 423 3.57 19.35 12.55
CA VAL A 423 3.50 17.96 12.09
C VAL A 423 4.74 17.22 12.57
N THR A 424 4.54 16.00 13.07
CA THR A 424 5.62 15.03 13.27
C THR A 424 5.39 13.83 12.37
N VAL A 425 6.47 13.30 11.80
CA VAL A 425 6.45 12.03 11.07
C VAL A 425 6.99 10.95 12.01
N LEU A 426 6.23 9.87 12.16
CA LEU A 426 6.63 8.65 12.86
C LEU A 426 6.89 7.56 11.83
N ASP A 427 8.12 7.04 11.85
CA ASP A 427 8.51 5.86 11.09
C ASP A 427 8.12 4.60 11.86
N LEU A 428 7.45 3.67 11.18
CA LEU A 428 6.95 2.41 11.72
C LEU A 428 7.84 1.21 11.33
N GLU A 429 8.74 1.37 10.35
CA GLU A 429 9.72 0.34 9.94
C GLU A 429 10.60 -0.15 11.12
N PRO A 430 11.04 0.69 12.09
CA PRO A 430 11.72 0.26 13.31
C PRO A 430 10.99 -0.80 14.15
N PHE A 431 9.66 -0.88 14.04
CA PHE A 431 8.80 -1.79 14.82
C PHE A 431 8.38 -3.04 14.02
N GLY A 432 8.96 -3.24 12.83
CA GLY A 432 8.56 -4.31 11.91
C GLY A 432 7.19 -4.07 11.25
N ILE A 433 6.71 -2.82 11.27
CA ILE A 433 5.39 -2.43 10.76
C ILE A 433 5.56 -1.63 9.47
N TYR A 434 5.10 -2.21 8.37
CA TYR A 434 5.12 -1.60 7.04
C TYR A 434 4.10 -2.29 6.13
N GLU A 435 3.69 -1.62 5.05
CA GLU A 435 2.83 -2.22 4.04
C GLU A 435 3.64 -3.23 3.18
N PRO A 436 3.20 -4.51 3.03
CA PRO A 436 3.91 -5.50 2.23
C PRO A 436 4.02 -5.10 0.75
N THR A 437 5.24 -5.11 0.21
CA THR A 437 5.48 -4.74 -1.19
C THR A 437 5.11 -5.88 -2.15
N GLY A 438 3.82 -6.02 -2.46
CA GLY A 438 3.32 -6.96 -3.48
C GLY A 438 3.89 -6.71 -4.89
N PRO A 439 3.86 -7.70 -5.81
CA PRO A 439 4.43 -7.62 -7.15
C PRO A 439 3.80 -6.53 -8.04
N THR A 440 4.57 -6.03 -9.01
CA THR A 440 4.15 -5.06 -10.05
C THR A 440 3.79 -5.73 -11.38
N ILE A 441 4.04 -7.03 -11.52
CA ILE A 441 3.69 -7.81 -12.71
C ILE A 441 2.85 -9.04 -12.30
N SER A 442 1.92 -9.43 -13.17
CA SER A 442 1.02 -10.57 -12.93
C SER A 442 1.80 -11.89 -12.80
N PRO A 443 1.25 -12.93 -12.13
CA PRO A 443 1.94 -14.22 -11.98
C PRO A 443 2.37 -14.83 -13.30
N LEU A 444 1.55 -14.71 -14.34
CA LEU A 444 1.88 -15.17 -15.69
C LEU A 444 3.13 -14.45 -16.25
N ALA A 445 3.28 -13.15 -15.98
CA ALA A 445 4.47 -12.40 -16.36
C ALA A 445 5.70 -12.79 -15.51
N GLN A 446 5.52 -13.16 -14.23
CA GLN A 446 6.60 -13.69 -13.39
C GLN A 446 7.07 -15.07 -13.89
N GLN A 447 6.13 -15.96 -14.21
CA GLN A 447 6.40 -17.28 -14.81
C GLN A 447 7.12 -17.15 -16.15
N LEU A 448 6.64 -16.29 -17.05
CA LEU A 448 7.31 -16.01 -18.32
C LEU A 448 8.71 -15.41 -18.12
N GLY A 449 8.89 -14.54 -17.11
CA GLY A 449 10.21 -14.03 -16.72
C GLY A 449 11.14 -15.13 -16.23
N PHE A 450 10.63 -16.09 -15.45
CA PHE A 450 11.40 -17.24 -14.97
C PHE A 450 11.81 -18.17 -16.12
N PHE A 451 10.88 -18.56 -17.00
CA PHE A 451 11.21 -19.35 -18.19
C PHE A 451 12.20 -18.64 -19.11
N SER A 452 12.06 -17.31 -19.29
CA SER A 452 12.98 -16.51 -20.10
C SER A 452 14.38 -16.36 -19.50
N LEU A 453 14.57 -16.66 -18.21
CA LEU A 453 15.87 -16.68 -17.56
C LEU A 453 16.49 -18.08 -17.54
N ALA A 454 15.66 -19.13 -17.56
CA ALA A 454 16.10 -20.53 -17.61
C ALA A 454 16.47 -21.00 -19.02
N ASP A 455 15.81 -20.49 -20.06
CA ASP A 455 16.10 -20.86 -21.45
C ASP A 455 17.27 -20.04 -22.02
N ALA A 456 18.46 -20.65 -22.07
CA ALA A 456 19.66 -20.07 -22.65
C ALA A 456 19.50 -19.67 -24.14
N ALA A 457 18.54 -20.23 -24.88
CA ALA A 457 18.28 -19.82 -26.27
C ALA A 457 17.61 -18.43 -26.38
N LEU A 458 17.12 -17.87 -25.26
CA LEU A 458 16.57 -16.51 -25.15
C LEU A 458 17.60 -15.48 -24.64
N CYS A 459 18.82 -15.92 -24.35
CA CYS A 459 19.92 -15.10 -23.84
C CYS A 459 20.94 -14.77 -24.94
N ASP A 460 21.42 -13.53 -24.97
CA ASP A 460 22.38 -13.00 -25.96
C ASP A 460 23.63 -12.36 -25.30
N MET A 461 23.72 -12.48 -23.97
CA MET A 461 24.69 -11.82 -23.12
C MET A 461 25.01 -12.70 -21.90
N GLU A 462 26.25 -12.65 -21.40
CA GLU A 462 26.67 -13.36 -20.18
C GLU A 462 27.08 -12.35 -19.11
N LEU A 463 26.75 -12.62 -17.85
CA LEU A 463 27.34 -11.94 -16.69
C LEU A 463 28.38 -12.85 -16.05
N VAL A 464 29.65 -12.46 -16.10
CA VAL A 464 30.76 -13.12 -15.40
C VAL A 464 30.86 -12.52 -13.99
N THR A 465 30.74 -13.34 -12.96
CA THR A 465 30.73 -12.91 -11.56
C THR A 465 32.15 -12.82 -10.98
N ALA A 466 32.29 -12.29 -9.76
CA ALA A 466 33.59 -12.22 -9.08
C ALA A 466 34.22 -13.62 -8.86
N ASP A 467 33.39 -14.64 -8.63
CA ASP A 467 33.77 -16.05 -8.47
C ASP A 467 33.98 -16.80 -9.81
N GLN A 468 34.03 -16.09 -10.94
CA GLN A 468 34.26 -16.63 -12.29
C GLN A 468 33.16 -17.60 -12.78
N THR A 469 31.95 -17.53 -12.22
CA THR A 469 30.78 -18.22 -12.76
C THR A 469 30.02 -17.30 -13.72
N THR A 470 29.23 -17.89 -14.61
CA THR A 470 28.44 -17.16 -15.61
C THR A 470 26.95 -17.21 -15.31
N ILE A 471 26.22 -16.17 -15.71
CA ILE A 471 24.75 -16.11 -15.71
C ILE A 471 24.32 -15.60 -17.09
N ASP A 472 23.59 -16.43 -17.82
CA ASP A 472 23.08 -16.09 -19.15
C ASP A 472 21.89 -15.12 -19.01
N VAL A 473 21.87 -14.05 -19.81
CA VAL A 473 20.82 -13.03 -19.78
C VAL A 473 20.48 -12.49 -21.17
N SER A 474 19.22 -12.10 -21.35
CA SER A 474 18.78 -11.20 -22.42
C SER A 474 19.20 -9.75 -22.14
N SER A 475 19.98 -9.19 -23.07
CA SER A 475 20.42 -7.79 -23.08
C SER A 475 19.25 -6.81 -23.23
N GLU A 476 18.12 -7.22 -23.81
CA GLU A 476 16.89 -6.41 -23.92
C GLU A 476 16.21 -6.24 -22.56
N VAL A 477 16.08 -7.33 -21.78
CA VAL A 477 15.50 -7.28 -20.42
C VAL A 477 16.41 -6.44 -19.51
N MET A 478 17.70 -6.75 -19.52
CA MET A 478 18.71 -6.04 -18.73
C MET A 478 18.78 -4.55 -19.10
N GLY A 479 18.74 -4.20 -20.39
CA GLY A 479 18.80 -2.81 -20.83
C GLY A 479 17.55 -1.99 -20.53
N ARG A 480 16.37 -2.62 -20.47
CA ARG A 480 15.13 -1.94 -20.06
C ARG A 480 15.00 -1.76 -18.55
N ARG A 481 15.45 -2.74 -17.78
CA ARG A 481 15.23 -2.79 -16.32
C ARG A 481 16.44 -2.34 -15.50
N TRP A 482 17.64 -2.33 -16.09
CA TRP A 482 18.88 -1.83 -15.49
C TRP A 482 19.65 -0.87 -16.43
N PRO A 483 19.01 0.19 -16.97
CA PRO A 483 19.57 1.04 -18.03
C PRO A 483 20.92 1.68 -17.70
N GLY A 484 21.10 2.18 -16.46
CA GLY A 484 22.30 2.93 -16.07
C GLY A 484 23.61 2.12 -16.12
N TYR A 485 23.55 0.79 -16.04
CA TYR A 485 24.73 -0.06 -16.05
C TYR A 485 25.20 -0.40 -17.49
N LEU A 486 24.26 -0.63 -18.43
CA LEU A 486 24.62 -0.80 -19.84
C LEU A 486 25.28 0.45 -20.44
N ASP A 487 24.88 1.65 -20.00
CA ASP A 487 25.51 2.89 -20.46
C ASP A 487 26.91 3.10 -19.87
N GLN A 488 27.15 2.66 -18.63
CA GLN A 488 28.51 2.61 -18.06
C GLN A 488 29.41 1.63 -18.81
N MET A 489 28.88 0.49 -19.27
CA MET A 489 29.62 -0.45 -20.12
C MET A 489 29.93 0.11 -21.52
N ARG A 490 28.98 0.82 -22.13
CA ARG A 490 29.19 1.51 -23.42
C ARG A 490 30.25 2.59 -23.32
N ALA A 491 30.48 3.14 -22.13
CA ALA A 491 31.56 4.08 -21.85
C ALA A 491 32.92 3.40 -21.58
N SER A 492 32.93 2.13 -21.15
CA SER A 492 34.15 1.36 -20.85
C SER A 492 34.60 0.38 -21.95
N ASP A 493 33.90 0.27 -23.08
CA ASP A 493 34.33 -0.54 -24.24
C ASP A 493 35.63 0.05 -24.87
N PRO A 494 36.78 -0.65 -24.78
CA PRO A 494 38.05 -0.15 -25.31
C PRO A 494 38.09 -0.07 -26.85
N ARG A 495 37.05 -0.55 -27.56
CA ARG A 495 36.96 -0.51 -29.02
C ARG A 495 36.42 0.80 -29.59
N ARG A 496 36.10 1.79 -28.76
CA ARG A 496 35.70 3.13 -29.24
C ARG A 496 36.95 3.92 -29.66
N PRO A 497 37.11 4.36 -30.92
CA PRO A 497 38.19 5.26 -31.28
C PRO A 497 38.04 6.56 -30.49
N SER A 498 39.12 7.06 -29.90
CA SER A 498 39.10 8.40 -29.32
C SER A 498 38.84 9.40 -30.45
N VAL A 499 37.72 10.12 -30.37
CA VAL A 499 37.47 11.27 -31.25
C VAL A 499 38.31 12.43 -30.74
N ALA A 500 39.62 12.34 -30.97
CA ALA A 500 40.50 13.48 -30.90
C ALA A 500 39.98 14.52 -31.89
N SER A 501 39.78 15.74 -31.41
CA SER A 501 39.23 16.84 -32.21
C SER A 501 40.22 17.24 -33.30
N THR A 502 39.98 16.79 -34.53
CA THR A 502 40.69 17.28 -35.72
C THR A 502 39.66 17.95 -36.62
N ALA A 503 39.84 19.26 -36.86
CA ALA A 503 38.90 20.08 -37.61
C ALA A 503 39.01 19.84 -39.13
N GLY A 504 37.87 19.99 -39.82
CA GLY A 504 37.82 20.23 -41.27
C GLY A 504 37.34 19.05 -42.12
N GLY A 505 36.34 19.31 -42.98
CA GLY A 505 35.95 18.40 -44.06
C GLY A 505 34.45 18.25 -44.27
N ASN A 506 33.85 19.16 -45.06
CA ASN A 506 32.51 18.95 -45.61
C ASN A 506 32.44 17.65 -46.43
N ARG A 507 31.39 16.84 -46.24
CA ARG A 507 30.75 16.13 -47.37
C ARG A 507 29.32 15.68 -47.05
N THR A 508 28.41 16.10 -47.93
CA THR A 508 27.01 15.67 -48.02
C THR A 508 26.90 14.34 -48.77
N SER A 509 26.15 13.37 -48.25
CA SER A 509 25.52 12.32 -49.06
C SER A 509 24.41 11.56 -48.31
N THR A 510 23.17 11.86 -48.68
CA THR A 510 22.06 10.91 -48.92
C THR A 510 22.03 9.57 -48.18
N MET A 511 20.94 9.34 -47.44
CA MET A 511 20.53 8.00 -47.02
C MET A 511 20.29 7.09 -48.23
N SER A 512 20.85 5.88 -48.21
CA SER A 512 20.41 4.76 -49.03
C SER A 512 20.20 3.53 -48.16
N ARG A 513 19.05 2.88 -48.32
CA ARG A 513 18.76 1.56 -47.75
C ARG A 513 19.36 0.50 -48.67
N SER A 514 20.33 -0.27 -48.19
CA SER A 514 20.78 -1.47 -48.90
C SER A 514 21.24 -2.55 -47.92
N SER A 515 20.44 -3.63 -47.89
CA SER A 515 20.84 -5.02 -47.65
C SER A 515 21.97 -5.29 -46.64
N VAL A 516 21.57 -5.72 -45.44
CA VAL A 516 22.46 -6.50 -44.55
C VAL A 516 22.69 -7.87 -45.19
N THR A 517 23.87 -8.06 -45.77
CA THR A 517 24.37 -9.40 -46.16
C THR A 517 25.27 -9.92 -45.05
N LEU A 518 25.11 -11.18 -44.65
CA LEU A 518 25.86 -11.76 -43.52
C LEU A 518 27.38 -11.70 -43.75
N ALA A 519 28.07 -10.94 -42.91
CA ALA A 519 29.47 -11.18 -42.59
C ALA A 519 29.54 -11.76 -41.17
N ARG A 520 29.98 -13.01 -41.05
CA ARG A 520 30.25 -13.66 -39.75
C ARG A 520 31.33 -12.88 -39.02
N ALA A 521 30.99 -12.31 -37.86
CA ALA A 521 31.93 -11.68 -36.95
C ALA A 521 31.53 -12.03 -35.51
N ASP A 522 32.25 -12.99 -34.93
CA ASP A 522 32.18 -13.50 -33.56
C ASP A 522 30.78 -13.68 -32.93
N GLU A 523 30.27 -14.92 -33.01
CA GLU A 523 29.18 -15.46 -32.17
C GLU A 523 29.64 -15.67 -30.72
N ARG A 524 30.28 -14.66 -30.12
CA ARG A 524 30.53 -14.63 -28.67
C ARG A 524 29.39 -13.87 -28.01
N LEU A 525 28.71 -14.52 -27.07
CA LEU A 525 27.84 -13.86 -26.09
C LEU A 525 28.60 -12.63 -25.54
N ARG A 526 27.87 -11.52 -25.34
CA ARG A 526 28.50 -10.29 -24.84
C ARG A 526 28.82 -10.45 -23.35
N SER A 527 29.94 -11.08 -23.02
CA SER A 527 30.33 -11.30 -21.63
C SER A 527 30.66 -9.99 -20.92
N LEU A 528 30.10 -9.79 -19.73
CA LEU A 528 30.30 -8.64 -18.87
C LEU A 528 30.74 -9.05 -17.47
N TYR A 529 31.82 -8.47 -16.96
CA TYR A 529 32.23 -8.68 -15.59
C TYR A 529 31.42 -7.84 -14.58
N VAL A 530 30.79 -8.53 -13.63
CA VAL A 530 30.08 -7.98 -12.47
C VAL A 530 30.88 -8.32 -11.20
N PRO A 531 31.47 -7.34 -10.49
CA PRO A 531 32.43 -7.58 -9.39
C PRO A 531 31.75 -7.99 -8.07
N TYR A 532 30.77 -8.90 -8.12
CA TYR A 532 29.99 -9.39 -6.99
C TYR A 532 29.86 -10.93 -7.07
N PRO A 533 29.68 -11.64 -5.94
CA PRO A 533 29.49 -13.09 -5.94
C PRO A 533 28.21 -13.52 -6.65
N HIS A 534 28.22 -14.71 -7.26
CA HIS A 534 27.10 -15.28 -8.01
C HIS A 534 25.74 -15.13 -7.33
N ALA A 535 25.61 -15.51 -6.06
CA ALA A 535 24.35 -15.45 -5.33
C ALA A 535 23.75 -14.02 -5.26
N VAL A 536 24.59 -12.98 -5.27
CA VAL A 536 24.16 -11.57 -5.28
C VAL A 536 23.67 -11.17 -6.69
N VAL A 537 24.43 -11.55 -7.71
CA VAL A 537 24.12 -11.21 -9.11
C VAL A 537 22.88 -11.99 -9.58
N ALA A 538 22.79 -13.28 -9.29
CA ALA A 538 21.64 -14.13 -9.60
C ALA A 538 20.35 -13.65 -8.91
N ALA A 539 20.42 -13.21 -7.65
CA ALA A 539 19.28 -12.63 -6.95
C ALA A 539 18.79 -11.32 -7.59
N LEU A 540 19.72 -10.45 -8.02
CA LEU A 540 19.39 -9.23 -8.76
C LEU A 540 18.77 -9.55 -10.12
N VAL A 541 19.37 -10.46 -10.89
CA VAL A 541 18.89 -10.87 -12.21
C VAL A 541 17.51 -11.51 -12.11
N ARG A 542 17.28 -12.44 -11.18
CA ARG A 542 15.94 -13.02 -10.92
C ARG A 542 14.92 -11.91 -10.67
N PHE A 543 15.23 -10.96 -9.79
CA PHE A 543 14.34 -9.83 -9.50
C PHE A 543 14.06 -8.95 -10.75
N LEU A 544 15.05 -8.71 -11.61
CA LEU A 544 14.83 -7.95 -12.85
C LEU A 544 13.83 -8.67 -13.78
N TYR A 545 13.90 -10.00 -13.89
CA TYR A 545 13.00 -10.79 -14.74
C TYR A 545 11.62 -10.99 -14.13
N THR A 546 11.54 -11.31 -12.82
CA THR A 546 10.30 -11.79 -12.17
C THR A 546 9.69 -10.81 -11.17
N ASP A 547 10.36 -9.70 -10.84
CA ASP A 547 9.96 -8.78 -9.76
C ASP A 547 9.85 -9.44 -8.37
N ALA A 548 10.51 -10.60 -8.20
CA ALA A 548 10.54 -11.39 -6.97
C ALA A 548 11.98 -11.80 -6.62
N LEU A 549 12.32 -11.71 -5.32
CA LEU A 549 13.58 -12.24 -4.80
C LEU A 549 13.55 -13.78 -4.74
N PRO A 550 14.71 -14.46 -4.74
CA PRO A 550 14.76 -15.89 -4.46
C PRO A 550 14.14 -16.20 -3.08
N PRO A 551 13.25 -17.21 -2.96
CA PRO A 551 12.61 -17.58 -1.70
C PRO A 551 13.62 -17.97 -0.61
N ALA A 552 14.63 -18.76 -0.95
CA ALA A 552 15.71 -19.19 -0.07
C ALA A 552 16.99 -18.33 -0.16
N LEU A 553 16.89 -17.01 -0.42
CA LEU A 553 18.06 -16.12 -0.44
C LEU A 553 18.68 -15.98 0.98
N PRO A 554 19.94 -16.39 1.22
CA PRO A 554 20.53 -16.27 2.56
C PRO A 554 20.91 -14.83 2.91
N ASP A 555 20.95 -14.50 4.20
CA ASP A 555 21.11 -13.12 4.68
C ASP A 555 22.41 -12.43 4.23
N ARG A 556 23.51 -13.19 4.08
CA ARG A 556 24.80 -12.63 3.61
C ARG A 556 24.69 -12.12 2.16
N PRO A 557 24.28 -12.95 1.16
CA PRO A 557 23.90 -12.46 -0.17
C PRO A 557 22.84 -11.35 -0.15
N ALA A 558 21.81 -11.44 0.68
CA ALA A 558 20.77 -10.41 0.78
C ALA A 558 21.34 -9.05 1.25
N CYS A 559 22.18 -9.04 2.28
CA CYS A 559 22.86 -7.84 2.76
C CYS A 559 23.82 -7.27 1.70
N ALA A 560 24.61 -8.11 1.03
CA ALA A 560 25.49 -7.68 -0.04
C ALA A 560 24.72 -7.11 -1.25
N LEU A 561 23.55 -7.67 -1.58
CA LEU A 561 22.63 -7.13 -2.60
C LEU A 561 22.09 -5.75 -2.20
N LEU A 562 21.74 -5.54 -0.92
CA LEU A 562 21.27 -4.23 -0.43
C LEU A 562 22.36 -3.15 -0.57
N LEU A 563 23.62 -3.49 -0.30
CA LEU A 563 24.77 -2.60 -0.48
C LEU A 563 25.04 -2.30 -1.96
N LEU A 564 24.94 -3.30 -2.84
CA LEU A 564 24.99 -3.11 -4.30
C LEU A 564 23.90 -2.14 -4.78
N LEU A 565 22.65 -2.36 -4.36
CA LEU A 565 21.52 -1.51 -4.74
C LEU A 565 21.68 -0.07 -4.24
N HIS A 566 22.18 0.14 -3.01
CA HIS A 566 22.54 1.48 -2.51
C HIS A 566 23.63 2.16 -3.33
N HIS A 567 24.64 1.41 -3.78
CA HIS A 567 25.69 1.95 -4.64
C HIS A 567 25.13 2.38 -6.00
N LEU A 568 24.26 1.56 -6.60
CA LEU A 568 23.57 1.85 -7.86
C LEU A 568 22.60 3.05 -7.74
N ASP A 569 21.94 3.22 -6.60
CA ASP A 569 20.94 4.30 -6.39
C ASP A 569 21.52 5.70 -6.56
N ARG A 570 22.78 5.91 -6.12
CA ARG A 570 23.53 7.17 -6.28
C ARG A 570 23.67 7.63 -7.74
N THR A 571 23.43 6.76 -8.72
CA THR A 571 23.57 7.06 -10.16
C THR A 571 22.26 7.44 -10.87
N ARG A 572 21.17 7.72 -10.11
CA ARG A 572 19.78 7.81 -10.63
C ARG A 572 19.30 6.47 -11.17
N SER A 573 19.20 5.50 -10.26
CA SER A 573 18.73 4.13 -10.52
C SER A 573 17.33 4.08 -11.18
N ALA A 574 17.01 2.93 -11.78
CA ALA A 574 15.68 2.67 -12.31
C ALA A 574 14.69 2.31 -11.18
N PRO A 575 13.38 2.61 -11.32
CA PRO A 575 12.38 2.33 -10.27
C PRO A 575 12.34 0.87 -9.78
N VAL A 576 12.66 -0.09 -10.65
CA VAL A 576 12.72 -1.53 -10.29
C VAL A 576 13.87 -1.84 -9.31
N LEU A 577 14.98 -1.09 -9.34
CA LEU A 577 16.09 -1.28 -8.40
C LEU A 577 15.76 -0.72 -7.02
N GLN A 578 15.10 0.45 -6.97
CA GLN A 578 14.59 1.03 -5.72
C GLN A 578 13.53 0.12 -5.08
N ARG A 579 12.68 -0.48 -5.93
CA ARG A 579 11.71 -1.50 -5.53
C ARG A 579 12.39 -2.78 -5.02
N CYS A 580 13.42 -3.29 -5.71
CA CYS A 580 14.23 -4.42 -5.25
C CYS A 580 14.81 -4.15 -3.85
N ALA A 581 15.42 -2.98 -3.65
CA ALA A 581 15.97 -2.58 -2.35
C ALA A 581 14.90 -2.50 -1.26
N LYS A 582 13.68 -2.05 -1.58
CA LYS A 582 12.55 -2.03 -0.65
C LYS A 582 12.08 -3.44 -0.27
N VAL A 583 11.82 -4.31 -1.25
CA VAL A 583 11.41 -5.71 -1.01
C VAL A 583 12.47 -6.44 -0.17
N LEU A 584 13.74 -6.17 -0.44
CA LEU A 584 14.88 -6.74 0.28
C LEU A 584 14.98 -6.25 1.72
N ARG A 585 14.76 -4.95 2.00
CA ARG A 585 14.68 -4.41 3.37
C ARG A 585 13.53 -5.04 4.15
N GLN A 586 12.35 -5.15 3.54
CA GLN A 586 11.19 -5.81 4.16
C GLN A 586 11.47 -7.29 4.45
N ARG A 587 12.11 -8.01 3.51
CA ARG A 587 12.54 -9.40 3.71
C ARG A 587 13.50 -9.54 4.89
N LEU A 588 14.54 -8.71 4.95
CA LEU A 588 15.54 -8.69 6.03
C LEU A 588 14.94 -8.28 7.38
N ALA A 589 13.93 -7.42 7.41
CA ALA A 589 13.20 -7.07 8.63
C ALA A 589 12.31 -8.22 9.13
N ARG A 590 11.63 -8.93 8.22
CA ARG A 590 10.69 -10.01 8.53
C ARG A 590 11.39 -11.27 9.04
N ASP A 591 12.52 -11.64 8.44
CA ASP A 591 13.26 -12.87 8.75
C ASP A 591 14.36 -12.61 9.82
N LEU A 592 14.32 -11.45 10.48
CA LEU A 592 15.33 -10.98 11.43
C LEU A 592 15.36 -11.84 12.71
N THR A 593 16.54 -12.34 13.08
CA THR A 593 16.75 -13.11 14.32
C THR A 593 17.87 -12.47 15.16
N PRO A 594 18.00 -12.82 16.45
CA PRO A 594 19.14 -12.42 17.28
C PRO A 594 20.51 -12.63 16.64
N ASP A 595 20.69 -13.75 15.92
CA ASP A 595 21.95 -14.13 15.29
C ASP A 595 22.25 -13.33 14.01
N THR A 596 21.21 -12.93 13.26
CA THR A 596 21.36 -12.22 11.98
C THR A 596 21.32 -10.70 12.15
N ALA A 597 20.73 -10.21 13.24
CA ALA A 597 20.56 -8.79 13.53
C ALA A 597 21.86 -7.96 13.54
N PRO A 598 23.04 -8.43 14.02
CA PRO A 598 24.28 -7.66 13.92
C PRO A 598 24.68 -7.34 12.48
N LEU A 599 24.63 -8.35 11.59
CA LEU A 599 24.95 -8.20 10.16
C LEU A 599 23.95 -7.26 9.46
N VAL A 600 22.66 -7.42 9.76
CA VAL A 600 21.60 -6.57 9.21
C VAL A 600 21.74 -5.13 9.70
N HIS A 601 22.11 -4.91 10.97
CA HIS A 601 22.33 -3.57 11.54
C HIS A 601 23.48 -2.82 10.85
N GLU A 602 24.64 -3.46 10.68
CA GLU A 602 25.79 -2.87 9.98
C GLU A 602 25.45 -2.55 8.51
N THR A 603 24.77 -3.48 7.83
CA THR A 603 24.31 -3.30 6.45
C THR A 603 23.31 -2.15 6.32
N ALA A 604 22.37 -2.05 7.27
CA ALA A 604 21.37 -0.99 7.31
C ALA A 604 22.01 0.38 7.56
N LEU A 605 23.00 0.46 8.46
CA LEU A 605 23.80 1.67 8.69
C LEU A 605 24.52 2.13 7.42
N VAL A 606 25.22 1.24 6.71
CA VAL A 606 25.98 1.60 5.49
C VAL A 606 25.07 1.96 4.31
N SER A 607 23.90 1.31 4.19
CA SER A 607 22.88 1.62 3.18
C SER A 607 21.98 2.81 3.53
N GLY A 608 22.11 3.40 4.72
CA GLY A 608 21.25 4.51 5.18
C GLY A 608 19.81 4.10 5.50
N SER A 609 19.56 2.81 5.70
CA SER A 609 18.25 2.22 5.98
C SER A 609 17.89 2.36 7.47
N VAL A 610 17.61 3.59 7.94
CA VAL A 610 17.41 3.90 9.37
C VAL A 610 16.35 3.02 10.03
N GLY A 611 15.21 2.76 9.36
CA GLY A 611 14.14 1.90 9.87
C GLY A 611 14.64 0.50 10.23
N LEU A 612 15.18 -0.21 9.23
CA LEU A 612 15.81 -1.53 9.39
C LEU A 612 16.96 -1.52 10.42
N GLN A 613 17.78 -0.45 10.47
CA GLN A 613 18.88 -0.32 11.42
C GLN A 613 18.38 -0.31 12.86
N VAL A 614 17.33 0.48 13.15
CA VAL A 614 16.74 0.55 14.48
C VAL A 614 16.00 -0.76 14.82
N HIS A 615 15.33 -1.39 13.85
CA HIS A 615 14.68 -2.68 14.05
C HIS A 615 15.69 -3.77 14.48
N ALA A 616 16.81 -3.89 13.76
CA ALA A 616 17.91 -4.76 14.12
C ALA A 616 18.49 -4.46 15.52
N ALA A 617 18.63 -3.18 15.88
CA ALA A 617 19.08 -2.79 17.22
C ALA A 617 18.10 -3.18 18.33
N ARG A 618 16.78 -3.18 18.08
CA ARG A 618 15.75 -3.63 19.05
C ARG A 618 15.84 -5.13 19.28
N VAL A 619 15.94 -5.94 18.22
CA VAL A 619 16.04 -7.41 18.32
C VAL A 619 17.31 -7.84 19.07
N MET A 620 18.44 -7.19 18.81
CA MET A 620 19.67 -7.41 19.61
C MET A 620 19.48 -7.07 21.09
N ALA A 621 18.79 -5.98 21.42
CA ALA A 621 18.57 -5.54 22.80
C ALA A 621 17.55 -6.40 23.58
N GLN A 622 16.64 -7.07 22.88
CA GLN A 622 15.65 -7.99 23.47
C GLN A 622 16.20 -9.41 23.69
N SER A 623 17.36 -9.72 23.13
CA SER A 623 18.00 -11.03 23.28
C SER A 623 18.54 -11.19 24.71
N PRO A 624 18.24 -12.29 25.43
CA PRO A 624 18.78 -12.50 26.76
C PRO A 624 20.31 -12.58 26.67
N ALA A 625 21.00 -11.65 27.34
CA ALA A 625 22.45 -11.66 27.40
C ALA A 625 22.91 -13.02 27.91
N ALA A 626 23.67 -13.75 27.09
CA ALA A 626 24.12 -15.09 27.42
C ALA A 626 24.82 -15.06 28.78
N ALA A 627 24.24 -15.77 29.76
CA ALA A 627 24.76 -15.75 31.12
C ALA A 627 26.21 -16.22 31.10
N THR A 628 27.14 -15.32 31.45
CA THR A 628 28.55 -15.67 31.60
C THR A 628 28.64 -16.83 32.59
N PRO A 629 29.22 -17.98 32.21
CA PRO A 629 29.30 -19.11 33.11
C PRO A 629 30.22 -18.73 34.26
N VAL A 630 29.61 -18.51 35.44
CA VAL A 630 30.35 -18.37 36.69
C VAL A 630 31.03 -19.72 36.94
N GLY A 631 32.35 -19.76 36.73
CA GLY A 631 33.13 -20.97 36.93
C GLY A 631 32.96 -21.52 38.35
N PRO A 632 33.00 -22.85 38.54
CA PRO A 632 32.86 -23.45 39.86
C PRO A 632 33.97 -22.97 40.79
N ARG A 633 33.61 -22.73 42.04
CA ARG A 633 34.53 -22.33 43.13
C ARG A 633 35.34 -23.52 43.65
#